data_AF-A0A7G8EIS2-F1
#
_entry.id   AF-A0A7G8EIS2-F1
#
_cell.length_a   1.000
_cell.length_b   1.000
_cell.length_c   1.000
_cell.angle_alpha   90.00
_cell.angle_beta   90.00
_cell.angle_gamma   90.00
#
_symmetry.space_group_name_H-M   'P 1'
#
loop_
_entity.id
_entity.type
_entity.pdbx_description
1 polymer ?
#
loop_
_entity_poly.entity_id
_entity_poly.type
_entity_poly.pdbx_seq_one_letter_code
_entity_poly.pdbx_strand_id
1 'polypeptide(L)'
;MELKPGYKQTEVGVIPEDWDVRPLSNISLRIMVGIASAATHAYRLSGIPMIRNQNIKPGHLLDSDLLFIDQEYEKTYRNKRLLEGDLLTTRTGYPGTTCIVPAKYKAAQSFTTLITRPDIAQITSEFLCLFINSEHGQRFFESSQIGGAQKNVNTGTLKKMPIPIPTVSEQTKVSNVLGAVEELLASIENLIAKKRAVKQAAMQELLTGKRRLPGFEGEWETVALSQVSEKITGFWGRTESGNEAIHSTNVIRAGDISEEGRLIGAARRFLSHHEISVAGCRPGDTVMTASGNGLGKSWTCNQDGVYSASNFVRIIRPQRGKADGHFIGYALKSRCARSKLVEHTATSAYPNLKPSFFNDRWLSLPPQPEQKAISEVLQDVDIEIDELEARKLKASQLKQGMMQQLLTGKIRLQ
;
A
#
# COMPACT_ATOMS: atom_id res chain seq x y z
N MET A 1 -2.24 -17.01 33.06
CA MET A 1 -3.33 -16.01 32.91
C MET A 1 -4.60 -16.73 33.30
N GLU A 2 -5.28 -16.30 34.35
CA GLU A 2 -6.53 -16.93 34.79
C GLU A 2 -7.63 -16.71 33.76
N LEU A 3 -8.41 -17.75 33.46
CA LEU A 3 -9.55 -17.68 32.54
C LEU A 3 -10.66 -16.84 33.20
N LYS A 4 -11.20 -15.87 32.45
CA LYS A 4 -12.33 -15.06 32.91
C LYS A 4 -13.58 -15.96 33.04
N PRO A 5 -14.42 -15.81 34.08
CA PRO A 5 -15.69 -16.54 34.18
C PRO A 5 -16.55 -16.39 32.91
N GLY A 6 -17.16 -17.49 32.45
CA GLY A 6 -17.94 -17.55 31.21
C GLY A 6 -17.12 -17.81 29.94
N TYR A 7 -15.83 -18.14 30.08
CA TYR A 7 -14.93 -18.47 28.97
C TYR A 7 -14.20 -19.79 29.22
N LYS A 8 -13.94 -20.52 28.13
CA LYS A 8 -13.21 -21.79 28.12
C LYS A 8 -11.99 -21.73 27.21
N GLN A 9 -10.92 -22.44 27.58
CA GLN A 9 -9.77 -22.65 26.71
C GLN A 9 -10.07 -23.77 25.71
N THR A 10 -9.82 -23.51 24.43
CA THR A 10 -9.98 -24.48 23.33
C THR A 10 -8.76 -24.45 22.40
N GLU A 11 -8.77 -25.29 21.37
CA GLU A 11 -7.76 -25.30 20.31
C GLU A 11 -7.75 -24.02 19.44
N VAL A 12 -8.86 -23.28 19.38
CA VAL A 12 -8.95 -21.97 18.71
C VAL A 12 -8.68 -20.80 19.65
N GLY A 13 -8.25 -21.08 20.89
CA GLY A 13 -7.98 -20.09 21.92
C GLY A 13 -9.08 -20.00 22.98
N VAL A 14 -9.08 -18.90 23.73
CA VAL A 14 -10.11 -18.62 24.75
C VAL A 14 -11.36 -18.10 24.06
N ILE A 15 -12.48 -18.80 24.23
CA ILE A 15 -13.80 -18.47 23.65
C ILE A 15 -14.90 -18.53 24.72
N PRO A 16 -16.08 -17.93 24.49
CA PRO A 16 -17.23 -18.07 25.39
C PRO A 16 -17.62 -19.52 25.64
N GLU A 17 -18.12 -19.81 26.84
CA GLU A 17 -18.56 -21.17 27.22
C GLU A 17 -19.70 -21.70 26.34
N ASP A 18 -20.62 -20.82 25.91
CA ASP A 18 -21.77 -21.13 25.08
C ASP A 18 -21.45 -21.32 23.60
N TRP A 19 -20.25 -20.91 23.15
CA TRP A 19 -19.79 -21.18 21.80
C TRP A 19 -19.31 -22.62 21.67
N ASP A 20 -19.71 -23.30 20.60
CA ASP A 20 -19.18 -24.62 20.27
C ASP A 20 -17.96 -24.51 19.35
N VAL A 21 -17.09 -25.52 19.33
CA VAL A 21 -16.01 -25.63 18.35
C VAL A 21 -16.21 -26.92 17.59
N ARG A 22 -16.40 -26.81 16.27
CA ARG A 22 -16.55 -27.99 15.41
C ARG A 22 -15.53 -27.98 14.27
N PRO A 23 -15.12 -29.16 13.80
CA PRO A 23 -14.41 -29.29 12.54
C PRO A 23 -15.22 -28.70 11.39
N LEU A 24 -14.55 -28.05 10.43
CA LEU A 24 -15.18 -27.47 9.25
C LEU A 24 -16.06 -28.48 8.49
N SER A 25 -15.68 -29.77 8.49
CA SER A 25 -16.48 -30.84 7.87
C SER A 25 -17.90 -30.97 8.43
N ASN A 26 -18.12 -30.58 9.69
CA ASN A 26 -19.42 -30.76 10.37
C ASN A 26 -20.38 -29.59 10.08
N ILE A 27 -19.86 -28.47 9.58
CA ILE A 27 -20.61 -27.25 9.26
C ILE A 27 -20.58 -26.91 7.78
N SER A 28 -20.18 -27.87 6.94
CA SER A 28 -20.10 -27.71 5.48
C SER A 28 -20.89 -28.81 4.79
N LEU A 29 -21.73 -28.43 3.85
CA LEU A 29 -22.43 -29.37 2.96
C LEU A 29 -21.45 -30.10 2.03
N ARG A 30 -20.33 -29.43 1.68
CA ARG A 30 -19.32 -30.01 0.81
C ARG A 30 -17.95 -29.36 0.98
N ILE A 31 -16.90 -30.16 0.95
CA ILE A 31 -15.50 -29.69 0.85
C ILE A 31 -14.81 -30.51 -0.23
N MET A 32 -14.34 -29.85 -1.29
CA MET A 32 -13.76 -30.52 -2.47
C MET A 32 -12.61 -29.72 -3.07
N VAL A 33 -11.92 -30.33 -4.04
CA VAL A 33 -10.93 -29.64 -4.88
C VAL A 33 -11.59 -29.30 -6.21
N GLY A 34 -11.25 -28.12 -6.75
CA GLY A 34 -11.52 -27.73 -8.13
C GLY A 34 -10.90 -28.70 -9.15
N ILE A 35 -10.90 -28.32 -10.41
CA ILE A 35 -10.31 -29.13 -11.48
C ILE A 35 -8.81 -29.25 -11.24
N ALA A 36 -8.31 -30.49 -11.18
CA ALA A 36 -6.93 -30.83 -10.85
C ALA A 36 -6.25 -31.62 -11.99
N SER A 37 -6.87 -31.65 -13.17
CA SER A 37 -6.35 -32.17 -14.43
C SER A 37 -5.98 -31.00 -15.33
N ALA A 38 -5.02 -31.18 -16.24
CA ALA A 38 -4.62 -30.12 -17.17
C ALA A 38 -5.84 -29.61 -17.98
N ALA A 39 -6.07 -28.29 -17.95
CA ALA A 39 -7.22 -27.64 -18.59
C ALA A 39 -6.83 -26.74 -19.78
N THR A 40 -5.53 -26.64 -20.10
CA THR A 40 -5.01 -25.70 -21.12
C THR A 40 -5.66 -25.86 -22.48
N HIS A 41 -5.96 -27.10 -22.89
CA HIS A 41 -6.64 -27.41 -24.17
C HIS A 41 -8.06 -26.83 -24.27
N ALA A 42 -8.71 -26.59 -23.12
CA ALA A 42 -10.07 -26.07 -23.04
C ALA A 42 -10.12 -24.54 -22.90
N TYR A 43 -8.98 -23.85 -22.78
CA TYR A 43 -8.97 -22.40 -22.61
C TYR A 43 -9.47 -21.65 -23.85
N ARG A 44 -10.26 -20.61 -23.62
CA ARG A 44 -10.86 -19.75 -24.64
C ARG A 44 -10.72 -18.28 -24.25
N LEU A 45 -10.91 -17.39 -25.22
CA LEU A 45 -10.93 -15.94 -24.99
C LEU A 45 -12.17 -15.49 -24.21
N SER A 46 -13.26 -16.24 -24.30
CA SER A 46 -14.51 -16.03 -23.56
C SER A 46 -15.20 -17.37 -23.29
N GLY A 47 -16.12 -17.42 -22.33
CA GLY A 47 -16.82 -18.65 -21.94
C GLY A 47 -17.12 -18.70 -20.45
N ILE A 48 -17.02 -19.89 -19.86
CA ILE A 48 -17.25 -20.09 -18.43
C ILE A 48 -15.98 -19.71 -17.66
N PRO A 49 -16.06 -18.82 -16.65
CA PRO A 49 -14.89 -18.44 -15.88
C PRO A 49 -14.23 -19.63 -15.17
N MET A 50 -12.90 -19.71 -15.30
CA MET A 50 -12.03 -20.62 -14.57
C MET A 50 -11.20 -19.84 -13.55
N ILE A 51 -11.61 -19.90 -12.28
CA ILE A 51 -10.96 -19.20 -11.18
C ILE A 51 -9.66 -19.92 -10.80
N ARG A 52 -8.54 -19.19 -10.75
CA ARG A 52 -7.24 -19.73 -10.30
C ARG A 52 -6.89 -19.18 -8.91
N ASN A 53 -5.92 -19.81 -8.24
CA ASN A 53 -5.42 -19.32 -6.94
C ASN A 53 -4.97 -17.84 -6.98
N GLN A 54 -4.44 -17.35 -8.11
CA GLN A 54 -4.02 -15.94 -8.26
C GLN A 54 -5.18 -14.93 -8.22
N ASN A 55 -6.39 -15.38 -8.57
CA ASN A 55 -7.61 -14.56 -8.54
C ASN A 55 -8.20 -14.45 -7.13
N ILE A 56 -7.73 -15.25 -6.18
CA ILE A 56 -8.25 -15.27 -4.80
C ILE A 56 -7.44 -14.28 -3.96
N LYS A 57 -8.13 -13.31 -3.38
CA LYS A 57 -7.60 -12.35 -2.41
C LYS A 57 -8.36 -12.49 -1.09
N PRO A 58 -7.82 -12.00 0.04
CA PRO A 58 -8.56 -12.02 1.30
C PRO A 58 -9.92 -11.33 1.13
N GLY A 59 -11.00 -12.09 1.32
CA GLY A 59 -12.38 -11.60 1.26
C GLY A 59 -12.98 -11.38 -0.12
N HIS A 60 -12.19 -11.34 -1.21
CA HIS A 60 -12.71 -11.00 -2.54
C HIS A 60 -12.01 -11.74 -3.70
N LEU A 61 -12.69 -11.79 -4.84
CA LEU A 61 -12.14 -12.29 -6.10
C LEU A 61 -11.65 -11.13 -6.98
N LEU A 62 -10.43 -11.26 -7.48
CA LEU A 62 -9.83 -10.37 -8.47
C LEU A 62 -10.17 -10.84 -9.88
N ASP A 63 -10.87 -9.99 -10.64
CA ASP A 63 -11.44 -10.30 -11.95
C ASP A 63 -10.70 -9.72 -13.15
N SER A 64 -9.56 -9.06 -12.94
CA SER A 64 -8.77 -8.41 -14.00
C SER A 64 -8.05 -9.37 -14.97
N ASP A 65 -7.90 -10.65 -14.62
CA ASP A 65 -7.19 -11.67 -15.43
C ASP A 65 -7.83 -13.06 -15.23
N LEU A 66 -9.11 -13.16 -15.63
CA LEU A 66 -9.84 -14.43 -15.62
C LEU A 66 -9.51 -15.25 -16.87
N LEU A 67 -9.35 -16.56 -16.66
CA LEU A 67 -9.38 -17.52 -17.76
C LEU A 67 -10.80 -17.97 -18.01
N PHE A 68 -11.07 -18.39 -19.24
CA PHE A 68 -12.35 -18.95 -19.63
C PHE A 68 -12.15 -20.34 -20.24
N ILE A 69 -13.10 -21.23 -20.01
CA ILE A 69 -13.19 -22.54 -20.64
C ILE A 69 -14.45 -22.66 -21.49
N ASP A 70 -14.41 -23.54 -22.49
CA ASP A 70 -15.59 -23.89 -23.27
C ASP A 70 -16.61 -24.70 -22.46
N GLN A 71 -17.85 -24.72 -22.96
CA GLN A 71 -18.97 -25.36 -22.29
C GLN A 71 -18.89 -26.90 -22.31
N GLU A 72 -18.20 -27.51 -23.28
CA GLU A 72 -18.08 -28.96 -23.37
C GLU A 72 -17.15 -29.49 -22.27
N TYR A 73 -16.02 -28.82 -22.09
CA TYR A 73 -15.09 -29.12 -20.99
C TYR A 73 -15.74 -28.88 -19.63
N GLU A 74 -16.43 -27.75 -19.45
CA GLU A 74 -17.18 -27.45 -18.23
C GLU A 74 -18.16 -28.58 -17.88
N LYS A 75 -18.91 -29.08 -18.89
CA LYS A 75 -19.90 -30.15 -18.72
C LYS A 75 -19.30 -31.47 -18.19
N THR A 76 -18.01 -31.70 -18.41
CA THR A 76 -17.29 -32.87 -17.87
C THR A 76 -17.11 -32.78 -16.35
N TYR A 77 -17.11 -31.57 -15.80
CA TYR A 77 -16.90 -31.28 -14.37
C TYR A 77 -18.10 -30.58 -13.73
N ARG A 78 -19.34 -30.83 -14.18
CA ARG A 78 -20.57 -30.20 -13.65
C ARG A 78 -20.69 -30.26 -12.12
N ASN A 79 -20.19 -31.34 -11.52
CA ASN A 79 -20.20 -31.53 -10.07
C ASN A 79 -19.22 -30.59 -9.31
N LYS A 80 -18.38 -29.83 -10.02
CA LYS A 80 -17.42 -28.84 -9.49
C LYS A 80 -17.85 -27.38 -9.75
N ARG A 81 -19.06 -27.17 -10.27
CA ARG A 81 -19.65 -25.83 -10.40
C ARG A 81 -19.72 -25.14 -9.05
N LEU A 82 -19.24 -23.90 -9.03
CA LEU A 82 -19.36 -23.00 -7.90
C LEU A 82 -20.80 -22.51 -7.76
N LEU A 83 -21.24 -22.37 -6.52
CA LEU A 83 -22.46 -21.65 -6.17
C LEU A 83 -22.10 -20.32 -5.53
N GLU A 84 -23.05 -19.39 -5.56
CA GLU A 84 -22.97 -18.20 -4.72
C GLU A 84 -22.85 -18.61 -3.26
N GLY A 85 -21.98 -17.91 -2.53
CA GLY A 85 -21.71 -18.21 -1.12
C GLY A 85 -20.74 -19.37 -0.90
N ASP A 86 -20.31 -20.12 -1.94
CA ASP A 86 -19.19 -21.04 -1.80
C ASP A 86 -17.92 -20.24 -1.44
N LEU A 87 -17.05 -20.82 -0.62
CA LEU A 87 -15.73 -20.26 -0.31
C LEU A 87 -14.67 -20.92 -1.17
N LEU A 88 -13.79 -20.10 -1.73
CA LEU A 88 -12.59 -20.53 -2.44
C LEU A 88 -11.36 -20.26 -1.58
N THR A 89 -10.66 -21.32 -1.20
CA THR A 89 -9.43 -21.25 -0.39
C THR A 89 -8.24 -21.71 -1.21
N THR A 90 -7.21 -20.87 -1.28
CA THR A 90 -5.94 -21.18 -1.96
C THR A 90 -5.27 -22.39 -1.33
N ARG A 91 -4.79 -23.27 -2.19
CA ARG A 91 -4.10 -24.52 -1.80
C ARG A 91 -2.58 -24.39 -1.73
N THR A 92 -2.01 -23.62 -2.66
CA THR A 92 -0.57 -23.50 -2.91
C THR A 92 -0.18 -22.03 -3.05
N GLY A 93 1.09 -21.70 -2.82
CA GLY A 93 1.60 -20.33 -2.84
C GLY A 93 1.32 -19.59 -1.53
N TYR A 94 0.05 -19.21 -1.32
CA TYR A 94 -0.42 -18.56 -0.08
C TYR A 94 -1.58 -19.36 0.55
N PRO A 95 -1.35 -20.60 1.05
CA PRO A 95 -2.44 -21.45 1.53
C PRO A 95 -3.27 -20.77 2.61
N GLY A 96 -4.60 -20.88 2.52
CA GLY A 96 -5.52 -20.29 3.50
C GLY A 96 -6.11 -18.94 3.11
N THR A 97 -5.59 -18.26 2.09
CA THR A 97 -6.24 -17.06 1.54
C THR A 97 -7.59 -17.45 0.96
N THR A 98 -8.65 -16.79 1.44
CA THR A 98 -10.02 -17.21 1.14
C THR A 98 -10.91 -16.07 0.72
N CYS A 99 -11.81 -16.32 -0.24
CA CYS A 99 -12.83 -15.39 -0.69
C CYS A 99 -14.18 -16.10 -0.84
N ILE A 100 -15.25 -15.31 -0.94
CA ILE A 100 -16.61 -15.79 -1.19
C ILE A 100 -16.89 -15.68 -2.70
N VAL A 101 -17.53 -16.69 -3.27
CA VAL A 101 -18.00 -16.67 -4.66
C VAL A 101 -19.24 -15.77 -4.75
N PRO A 102 -19.17 -14.63 -5.47
CA PRO A 102 -20.31 -13.76 -5.69
C PRO A 102 -21.29 -14.37 -6.71
N ALA A 103 -22.54 -13.92 -6.69
CA ALA A 103 -23.60 -14.34 -7.62
C ALA A 103 -23.17 -14.36 -9.09
N LYS A 104 -22.38 -13.36 -9.52
CA LYS A 104 -21.90 -13.22 -10.91
C LYS A 104 -21.02 -14.39 -11.39
N TYR A 105 -20.43 -15.17 -10.48
CA TYR A 105 -19.62 -16.34 -10.79
C TYR A 105 -20.30 -17.67 -10.44
N LYS A 106 -21.62 -17.66 -10.25
CA LYS A 106 -22.40 -18.90 -10.20
C LYS A 106 -22.14 -19.75 -11.44
N ALA A 107 -21.96 -21.05 -11.24
CA ALA A 107 -21.59 -22.03 -12.27
C ALA A 107 -20.19 -21.89 -12.89
N ALA A 108 -19.38 -20.93 -12.45
CA ALA A 108 -17.94 -20.94 -12.74
C ALA A 108 -17.30 -22.21 -12.15
N GLN A 109 -16.06 -22.49 -12.56
CA GLN A 109 -15.26 -23.58 -12.01
C GLN A 109 -13.92 -23.01 -11.52
N SER A 110 -13.23 -23.74 -10.64
CA SER A 110 -11.91 -23.33 -10.17
C SER A 110 -10.85 -24.38 -10.50
N PHE A 111 -9.61 -23.94 -10.69
CA PHE A 111 -8.47 -24.78 -10.98
C PHE A 111 -7.61 -24.96 -9.74
N THR A 112 -7.55 -26.19 -9.22
CA THR A 112 -6.72 -26.63 -8.09
C THR A 112 -6.95 -25.94 -6.74
N THR A 113 -8.00 -25.12 -6.64
CA THR A 113 -8.44 -24.43 -5.40
C THR A 113 -9.30 -25.36 -4.54
N LEU A 114 -9.32 -25.14 -3.22
CA LEU A 114 -10.26 -25.80 -2.31
C LEU A 114 -11.60 -25.06 -2.34
N ILE A 115 -12.69 -25.80 -2.45
CA ILE A 115 -14.06 -25.29 -2.47
C ILE A 115 -14.76 -25.77 -1.21
N THR A 116 -15.25 -24.85 -0.40
CA THR A 116 -16.08 -25.12 0.79
C THR A 116 -17.47 -24.57 0.55
N ARG A 117 -18.47 -25.44 0.62
CA ARG A 117 -19.89 -25.06 0.63
C ARG A 117 -20.38 -25.10 2.07
N PRO A 118 -20.55 -23.94 2.73
CA PRO A 118 -21.02 -23.90 4.11
C PRO A 118 -22.45 -24.40 4.21
N ASP A 119 -22.79 -25.01 5.35
CA ASP A 119 -24.17 -25.20 5.76
C ASP A 119 -24.67 -23.91 6.43
N ILE A 120 -25.42 -23.11 5.68
CA ILE A 120 -25.86 -21.77 6.11
C ILE A 120 -26.76 -21.78 7.35
N ALA A 121 -27.35 -22.93 7.71
CA ALA A 121 -28.10 -23.08 8.96
C ALA A 121 -27.19 -23.07 10.19
N GLN A 122 -25.89 -23.37 10.01
CA GLN A 122 -24.90 -23.45 11.07
C GLN A 122 -23.86 -22.31 10.99
N ILE A 123 -23.44 -21.94 9.77
CA ILE A 123 -22.35 -20.99 9.55
C ILE A 123 -22.60 -20.13 8.31
N THR A 124 -22.54 -18.81 8.47
CA THR A 124 -22.59 -17.86 7.35
C THR A 124 -21.28 -17.87 6.56
N SER A 125 -21.37 -17.68 5.24
CA SER A 125 -20.19 -17.63 4.36
C SER A 125 -19.24 -16.50 4.74
N GLU A 126 -19.79 -15.36 5.16
CA GLU A 126 -19.09 -14.15 5.58
C GLU A 126 -18.28 -14.40 6.84
N PHE A 127 -18.91 -14.94 7.89
CA PHE A 127 -18.21 -15.24 9.14
C PHE A 127 -17.11 -16.27 8.93
N LEU A 128 -17.39 -17.33 8.17
CA LEU A 128 -16.41 -18.36 7.86
C LEU A 128 -15.23 -17.80 7.07
N CYS A 129 -15.49 -16.94 6.07
CA CYS A 129 -14.44 -16.28 5.29
C CYS A 129 -13.57 -15.38 6.16
N LEU A 130 -14.18 -14.60 7.06
CA LEU A 130 -13.48 -13.75 8.02
C LEU A 130 -12.63 -14.58 8.99
N PHE A 131 -13.17 -15.69 9.52
CA PHE A 131 -12.44 -16.56 10.42
C PHE A 131 -11.25 -17.23 9.75
N ILE A 132 -11.41 -17.76 8.53
CA ILE A 132 -10.33 -18.40 7.78
C ILE A 132 -9.20 -17.42 7.46
N ASN A 133 -9.52 -16.17 7.10
CA ASN A 133 -8.53 -15.12 6.87
C ASN A 133 -7.99 -14.47 8.15
N SER A 134 -8.54 -14.79 9.33
CA SER A 134 -8.05 -14.28 10.60
C SER A 134 -6.72 -14.92 10.99
N GLU A 135 -6.04 -14.34 11.97
CA GLU A 135 -4.80 -14.88 12.52
C GLU A 135 -4.94 -16.34 13.01
N HIS A 136 -6.10 -16.71 13.57
CA HIS A 136 -6.36 -18.09 14.00
C HIS A 136 -6.43 -19.03 12.79
N GLY A 137 -7.11 -18.61 11.73
CA GLY A 137 -7.20 -19.39 10.50
C GLY A 137 -5.84 -19.53 9.81
N GLN A 138 -5.07 -18.45 9.69
CA GLN A 138 -3.73 -18.50 9.09
C GLN A 138 -2.77 -19.39 9.90
N ARG A 139 -2.79 -19.31 11.24
CA ARG A 139 -2.00 -20.20 12.11
C ARG A 139 -2.35 -21.68 11.94
N PHE A 140 -3.62 -22.01 11.70
CA PHE A 140 -4.01 -23.39 11.38
C PHE A 140 -3.33 -23.89 10.10
N PHE A 141 -3.29 -23.07 9.05
CA PHE A 141 -2.60 -23.43 7.81
C PHE A 141 -1.08 -23.44 7.94
N GLU A 142 -0.49 -22.61 8.79
CA GLU A 142 0.96 -22.61 9.07
C GLU A 142 1.40 -23.85 9.84
N SER A 143 0.61 -24.29 10.83
CA SER A 143 0.90 -25.47 11.65
C SER A 143 0.60 -26.81 10.94
N SER A 144 -0.29 -26.80 9.95
CA SER A 144 -0.72 -28.01 9.24
C SER A 144 0.07 -28.31 7.95
N GLN A 145 1.22 -27.66 7.74
CA GLN A 145 2.04 -27.83 6.53
C GLN A 145 2.85 -29.12 6.60
N ILE A 146 2.58 -30.04 5.68
CA ILE A 146 3.32 -31.30 5.51
C ILE A 146 4.28 -31.13 4.32
N GLY A 147 5.58 -31.35 4.53
CA GLY A 147 6.63 -31.32 3.51
C GLY A 147 7.43 -30.00 3.48
N GLY A 148 8.76 -30.11 3.36
CA GLY A 148 9.64 -28.94 3.22
C GLY A 148 9.35 -28.11 1.95
N ALA A 149 9.81 -26.86 1.93
CA ALA A 149 9.81 -25.84 0.85
C ALA A 149 8.49 -25.54 0.07
N GLN A 150 7.58 -26.49 -0.15
CA GLN A 150 6.34 -26.34 -0.93
C GLN A 150 5.11 -26.44 -0.02
N LYS A 151 4.59 -25.27 0.39
CA LYS A 151 3.44 -25.12 1.28
C LYS A 151 2.14 -25.54 0.58
N ASN A 152 1.66 -26.76 0.81
CA ASN A 152 0.44 -27.29 0.18
C ASN A 152 -0.59 -27.76 1.22
N VAL A 153 -1.86 -27.38 1.06
CA VAL A 153 -2.96 -27.78 1.96
C VAL A 153 -4.03 -28.58 1.21
N ASN A 154 -4.34 -29.79 1.65
CA ASN A 154 -5.37 -30.61 1.00
C ASN A 154 -6.75 -30.48 1.70
N THR A 155 -7.78 -31.08 1.10
CA THR A 155 -9.13 -31.10 1.66
C THR A 155 -9.21 -31.84 3.00
N GLY A 156 -8.37 -32.87 3.22
CA GLY A 156 -8.32 -33.61 4.47
C GLY A 156 -7.84 -32.73 5.63
N THR A 157 -6.85 -31.89 5.41
CA THR A 157 -6.42 -30.86 6.37
C THR A 157 -7.54 -29.85 6.61
N LEU A 158 -8.08 -29.24 5.54
CA LEU A 158 -9.11 -28.20 5.66
C LEU A 158 -10.37 -28.70 6.39
N LYS A 159 -10.78 -29.96 6.19
CA LYS A 159 -11.91 -30.59 6.90
C LYS A 159 -11.77 -30.58 8.43
N LYS A 160 -10.54 -30.67 8.94
CA LYS A 160 -10.23 -30.72 10.38
C LYS A 160 -10.08 -29.33 11.01
N MET A 161 -10.16 -28.27 10.21
CA MET A 161 -10.00 -26.91 10.73
C MET A 161 -11.04 -26.64 11.82
N PRO A 162 -10.62 -26.29 13.03
CA PRO A 162 -11.54 -26.03 14.12
C PRO A 162 -12.14 -24.64 13.97
N ILE A 163 -13.46 -24.56 14.01
CA ILE A 163 -14.22 -23.33 13.79
C ILE A 163 -15.07 -23.07 15.04
N PRO A 164 -14.94 -21.90 15.69
CA PRO A 164 -15.88 -21.47 16.71
C PRO A 164 -17.23 -21.13 16.08
N ILE A 165 -18.31 -21.54 16.73
CA ILE A 165 -19.68 -21.40 16.21
C ILE A 165 -20.49 -20.52 17.18
N PRO A 166 -20.57 -19.20 16.92
CA PRO A 166 -21.59 -18.35 17.52
C PRO A 166 -22.98 -18.67 16.96
N THR A 167 -24.00 -18.07 17.55
CA THR A 167 -25.34 -18.06 16.93
C THR A 167 -25.31 -17.38 15.56
N VAL A 168 -26.18 -17.79 14.62
CA VAL A 168 -26.25 -17.17 13.28
C VAL A 168 -26.47 -15.65 13.36
N SER A 169 -27.30 -15.18 14.32
CA SER A 169 -27.50 -13.75 14.58
C SER A 169 -26.18 -13.03 14.90
N GLU A 170 -25.38 -13.58 15.81
CA GLU A 170 -24.09 -13.01 16.18
C GLU A 170 -23.08 -13.07 15.03
N GLN A 171 -23.05 -14.17 14.25
CA GLN A 171 -22.22 -14.29 13.06
C GLN A 171 -22.52 -13.18 12.03
N THR A 172 -23.80 -12.91 11.79
CA THR A 172 -24.25 -11.83 10.89
C THR A 172 -23.85 -10.47 11.43
N LYS A 173 -24.03 -10.21 12.74
CA LYS A 173 -23.63 -8.94 13.36
C LYS A 173 -22.13 -8.69 13.25
N VAL A 174 -21.31 -9.71 13.55
CA VAL A 174 -19.85 -9.65 13.41
C VAL A 174 -19.45 -9.38 11.96
N SER A 175 -20.05 -10.10 11.01
CA SER A 175 -19.78 -9.94 9.58
C SER A 175 -20.15 -8.54 9.07
N ASN A 176 -21.30 -8.01 9.47
CA ASN A 176 -21.75 -6.67 9.07
C ASN A 176 -20.81 -5.58 9.62
N VAL A 177 -20.41 -5.68 10.88
CA VAL A 177 -19.50 -4.71 11.51
C VAL A 177 -18.13 -4.72 10.83
N LEU A 178 -17.55 -5.90 10.60
CA LEU A 178 -16.26 -6.03 9.92
C LEU A 178 -16.33 -5.66 8.43
N GLY A 179 -17.45 -5.96 7.77
CA GLY A 179 -17.74 -5.55 6.40
C GLY A 179 -17.83 -4.03 6.24
N ALA A 180 -18.51 -3.34 7.15
CA ALA A 180 -18.58 -1.87 7.15
C ALA A 180 -17.20 -1.21 7.28
N VAL A 181 -16.29 -1.81 8.07
CA VAL A 181 -14.91 -1.33 8.18
C VAL A 181 -14.14 -1.55 6.87
N GLU A 182 -14.39 -2.65 6.16
CA GLU A 182 -13.79 -2.91 4.85
C GLU A 182 -14.28 -1.94 3.77
N GLU A 183 -15.58 -1.65 3.75
CA GLU A 183 -16.16 -0.64 2.86
C GLU A 183 -15.58 0.75 3.14
N LEU A 184 -15.39 1.10 4.42
CA LEU A 184 -14.71 2.33 4.80
C LEU A 184 -13.27 2.36 4.27
N LEU A 185 -12.50 1.29 4.44
CA LEU A 185 -11.13 1.19 3.93
C LEU A 185 -11.07 1.36 2.41
N ALA A 186 -11.94 0.67 1.67
CA ALA A 186 -12.04 0.80 0.22
C ALA A 186 -12.43 2.23 -0.20
N SER A 187 -13.34 2.88 0.54
CA SER A 187 -13.73 4.27 0.26
C SER A 187 -12.57 5.25 0.47
N ILE A 188 -11.76 5.05 1.51
CA ILE A 188 -10.57 5.87 1.80
C ILE A 188 -9.51 5.67 0.71
N GLU A 189 -9.25 4.42 0.29
CA GLU A 189 -8.33 4.13 -0.81
C GLU A 189 -8.73 4.81 -2.12
N ASN A 190 -10.02 4.74 -2.46
CA ASN A 190 -10.57 5.41 -3.63
C ASN A 190 -10.44 6.94 -3.53
N LEU A 191 -10.66 7.50 -2.34
CA LEU A 191 -10.52 8.94 -2.11
C LEU A 191 -9.06 9.39 -2.25
N ILE A 192 -8.10 8.64 -1.71
CA ILE A 192 -6.65 8.89 -1.89
C ILE A 192 -6.29 8.87 -3.37
N ALA A 193 -6.74 7.85 -4.11
CA ALA A 193 -6.48 7.74 -5.55
C ALA A 193 -7.03 8.95 -6.32
N LYS A 194 -8.26 9.38 -6.01
CA LYS A 194 -8.88 10.58 -6.61
C LYS A 194 -8.11 11.85 -6.27
N LYS A 195 -7.73 12.06 -5.00
CA LYS A 195 -6.95 13.23 -4.56
C LYS A 195 -5.59 13.29 -5.26
N ARG A 196 -4.89 12.17 -5.39
CA ARG A 196 -3.64 12.07 -6.16
C ARG A 196 -3.82 12.42 -7.64
N ALA A 197 -4.91 11.97 -8.27
CA ALA A 197 -5.21 12.31 -9.66
C ALA A 197 -5.49 13.81 -9.83
N VAL A 198 -6.28 14.41 -8.93
CA VAL A 198 -6.54 15.86 -8.90
C VAL A 198 -5.25 16.64 -8.69
N LYS A 199 -4.40 16.24 -7.74
CA LYS A 199 -3.09 16.86 -7.51
C LYS A 199 -2.24 16.85 -8.78
N GLN A 200 -2.16 15.69 -9.44
CA GLN A 200 -1.38 15.53 -10.66
C GLN A 200 -1.89 16.43 -11.80
N ALA A 201 -3.22 16.57 -11.95
CA ALA A 201 -3.82 17.50 -12.91
C ALA A 201 -3.52 18.97 -12.54
N ALA A 202 -3.71 19.34 -11.27
CA ALA A 202 -3.41 20.69 -10.77
C ALA A 202 -1.94 21.05 -10.99
N MET A 203 -0.99 20.15 -10.73
CA MET A 203 0.42 20.36 -11.01
C MET A 203 0.69 20.62 -12.50
N GLN A 204 0.00 19.92 -13.41
CA GLN A 204 0.18 20.11 -14.85
C GLN A 204 -0.33 21.46 -15.34
N GLU A 205 -1.40 21.98 -14.74
CA GLU A 205 -1.98 23.27 -15.11
C GLU A 205 -1.26 24.44 -14.41
N LEU A 206 -1.12 24.36 -13.08
CA LEU A 206 -0.62 25.45 -12.24
C LEU A 206 0.89 25.65 -12.42
N LEU A 207 1.73 24.59 -12.42
CA LEU A 207 3.19 24.75 -12.51
C LEU A 207 3.69 25.14 -13.91
N THR A 208 2.78 25.25 -14.89
CA THR A 208 3.11 25.64 -16.26
C THR A 208 2.42 26.94 -16.70
N GLY A 209 1.68 27.58 -15.80
CA GLY A 209 0.92 28.79 -16.09
C GLY A 209 -0.26 28.59 -17.05
N LYS A 210 -0.56 27.35 -17.51
CA LYS A 210 -1.72 27.04 -18.36
C LYS A 210 -3.03 27.46 -17.70
N ARG A 211 -3.09 27.32 -16.38
CA ARG A 211 -4.13 27.90 -15.54
C ARG A 211 -3.47 28.74 -14.46
N ARG A 212 -3.97 29.94 -14.26
CA ARG A 212 -3.54 30.87 -13.21
C ARG A 212 -4.53 30.82 -12.05
N LEU A 213 -4.05 31.06 -10.84
CA LEU A 213 -4.93 31.28 -9.70
C LEU A 213 -5.60 32.66 -9.83
N PRO A 214 -6.83 32.86 -9.33
CA PRO A 214 -7.49 34.17 -9.38
C PRO A 214 -6.65 35.27 -8.75
N GLY A 215 -6.59 36.44 -9.40
CA GLY A 215 -5.83 37.60 -8.93
C GLY A 215 -4.35 37.62 -9.35
N PHE A 216 -3.90 36.62 -10.13
CA PHE A 216 -2.56 36.63 -10.72
C PHE A 216 -2.61 36.82 -12.23
N GLU A 217 -1.84 37.80 -12.70
CA GLU A 217 -1.71 38.17 -14.11
C GLU A 217 -0.23 38.35 -14.48
N GLY A 218 0.06 38.73 -15.71
CA GLY A 218 1.42 38.99 -16.20
C GLY A 218 2.18 37.76 -16.68
N GLU A 219 3.37 38.01 -17.22
CA GLU A 219 4.20 37.01 -17.88
C GLU A 219 5.02 36.19 -16.88
N TRP A 220 5.20 34.91 -17.19
CA TRP A 220 6.13 34.04 -16.49
C TRP A 220 7.47 34.02 -17.22
N GLU A 221 8.56 33.93 -16.47
CA GLU A 221 9.89 33.82 -17.05
C GLU A 221 10.37 32.38 -17.04
N THR A 222 10.94 31.90 -18.14
CA THR A 222 11.67 30.63 -18.15
C THR A 222 13.09 30.87 -17.67
N VAL A 223 13.45 30.36 -16.49
CA VAL A 223 14.76 30.59 -15.86
C VAL A 223 15.51 29.28 -15.62
N ALA A 224 16.81 29.39 -15.37
CA ALA A 224 17.63 28.30 -14.86
C ALA A 224 17.58 28.28 -13.33
N LEU A 225 17.68 27.09 -12.71
CA LEU A 225 17.71 26.99 -11.24
C LEU A 225 18.83 27.84 -10.63
N SER A 226 20.00 27.91 -11.28
CA SER A 226 21.14 28.70 -10.79
C SER A 226 20.88 30.22 -10.77
N GLN A 227 19.88 30.72 -11.49
CA GLN A 227 19.51 32.14 -11.48
C GLN A 227 18.69 32.53 -10.24
N VAL A 228 18.03 31.55 -9.61
CA VAL A 228 17.03 31.77 -8.55
C VAL A 228 17.27 30.94 -7.29
N SER A 229 18.32 30.13 -7.27
CA SER A 229 18.68 29.29 -6.11
C SER A 229 20.19 29.08 -6.02
N GLU A 230 20.66 28.81 -4.81
CA GLU A 230 22.01 28.31 -4.55
C GLU A 230 21.99 26.78 -4.49
N LYS A 231 22.95 26.14 -5.16
CA LYS A 231 23.13 24.69 -5.14
C LYS A 231 24.25 24.34 -4.16
N ILE A 232 23.91 23.68 -3.07
CA ILE A 232 24.84 23.27 -2.01
C ILE A 232 25.02 21.75 -2.03
N THR A 233 26.28 21.31 -1.91
CA THR A 233 26.65 19.89 -1.80
C THR A 233 26.75 19.51 -0.32
N GLY A 234 26.29 18.32 0.03
CA GLY A 234 26.31 17.82 1.40
C GLY A 234 27.59 17.12 1.83
N PHE A 235 27.62 16.73 3.11
CA PHE A 235 28.69 15.96 3.75
C PHE A 235 28.10 14.68 4.37
N TRP A 236 28.75 13.54 4.16
CA TRP A 236 28.33 12.28 4.78
C TRP A 236 28.65 12.22 6.28
N GLY A 237 29.69 12.92 6.71
CA GLY A 237 30.15 12.93 8.09
C GLY A 237 30.70 11.57 8.57
N ARG A 238 30.88 11.48 9.88
CA ARG A 238 31.52 10.35 10.58
C ARG A 238 30.46 9.45 11.25
N THR A 239 30.82 8.19 11.51
CA THR A 239 29.98 7.23 12.26
C THR A 239 30.00 7.46 13.77
N GLU A 240 31.08 8.04 14.28
CA GLU A 240 31.33 8.22 15.71
C GLU A 240 31.77 9.66 15.99
N SER A 241 31.58 10.12 17.23
CA SER A 241 31.89 11.50 17.65
C SER A 241 33.40 11.81 17.68
N GLY A 242 34.28 10.81 17.79
CA GLY A 242 35.73 11.03 17.90
C GLY A 242 36.14 12.04 18.99
N ASN A 243 37.34 12.61 18.86
CA ASN A 243 37.87 13.68 19.73
C ASN A 243 37.68 15.10 19.15
N GLU A 244 37.00 15.24 18.01
CA GLU A 244 36.76 16.54 17.36
C GLU A 244 35.44 17.17 17.84
N ALA A 245 35.31 18.50 17.75
CA ALA A 245 34.07 19.24 18.05
C ALA A 245 33.00 19.01 16.96
N ILE A 246 32.44 17.80 16.94
CA ILE A 246 31.42 17.37 15.99
C ILE A 246 30.08 17.10 16.68
N HIS A 247 28.99 17.40 15.98
CA HIS A 247 27.63 17.33 16.47
C HIS A 247 26.87 16.21 15.77
N SER A 248 25.99 15.56 16.52
CA SER A 248 25.07 14.58 15.94
C SER A 248 23.97 15.29 15.15
N THR A 249 23.75 14.87 13.90
CA THR A 249 22.70 15.38 13.02
C THR A 249 22.14 14.26 12.13
N ASN A 250 20.95 14.47 11.56
CA ASN A 250 20.33 13.54 10.62
C ASN A 250 20.75 13.86 9.19
N VAL A 251 21.56 12.99 8.59
CA VAL A 251 22.06 13.18 7.22
C VAL A 251 21.19 12.42 6.22
N ILE A 252 20.63 13.15 5.26
CA ILE A 252 19.74 12.65 4.20
C ILE A 252 20.58 12.02 3.07
N ARG A 253 20.27 10.77 2.70
CA ARG A 253 20.84 10.06 1.54
C ARG A 253 19.91 10.06 0.34
N ALA A 254 20.44 9.66 -0.81
CA ALA A 254 19.66 9.50 -2.03
C ALA A 254 18.49 8.50 -1.90
N GLY A 255 18.62 7.47 -1.06
CA GLY A 255 17.56 6.48 -0.82
C GLY A 255 16.52 6.90 0.22
N ASP A 256 16.71 8.03 0.89
CA ASP A 256 15.86 8.46 2.00
C ASP A 256 14.69 9.36 1.54
N ILE A 257 14.61 9.68 0.25
CA ILE A 257 13.51 10.44 -0.37
C ILE A 257 12.66 9.49 -1.23
N SER A 258 11.34 9.48 -1.01
CA SER A 258 10.40 8.65 -1.76
C SER A 258 10.07 9.22 -3.16
N GLU A 259 9.42 8.43 -4.02
CA GLU A 259 8.96 8.91 -5.35
C GLU A 259 7.93 10.04 -5.25
N GLU A 260 7.13 10.02 -4.20
CA GLU A 260 6.13 11.05 -3.87
C GLU A 260 6.80 12.32 -3.33
N GLY A 261 8.08 12.24 -3.00
CA GLY A 261 8.88 13.32 -2.44
C GLY A 261 8.65 13.54 -0.96
N ARG A 262 8.45 12.45 -0.20
CA ARG A 262 8.47 12.43 1.26
C ARG A 262 9.84 11.99 1.77
N LEU A 263 10.24 12.51 2.93
CA LEU A 263 11.41 12.03 3.64
C LEU A 263 11.04 10.77 4.44
N ILE A 264 11.56 9.62 4.04
CA ILE A 264 11.26 8.30 4.63
C ILE A 264 12.38 7.79 5.56
N GLY A 265 13.46 8.54 5.68
CA GLY A 265 14.58 8.21 6.56
C GLY A 265 15.61 9.31 6.63
N ALA A 266 16.60 9.10 7.49
CA ALA A 266 17.87 9.82 7.51
C ALA A 266 18.85 9.00 8.35
N ALA A 267 20.15 9.14 8.10
CA ALA A 267 21.17 8.48 8.90
C ALA A 267 21.68 9.41 9.98
N ARG A 268 21.65 8.99 11.24
CA ARG A 268 22.35 9.70 12.31
C ARG A 268 23.86 9.68 12.04
N ARG A 269 24.47 10.85 11.95
CA ARG A 269 25.91 11.04 11.65
C ARG A 269 26.48 12.16 12.52
N PHE A 270 27.80 12.27 12.52
CA PHE A 270 28.53 13.31 13.24
C PHE A 270 29.25 14.23 12.25
N LEU A 271 28.90 15.51 12.28
CA LEU A 271 29.43 16.56 11.41
C LEU A 271 30.00 17.70 12.27
N SER A 272 31.08 18.32 11.82
CA SER A 272 31.61 19.55 12.42
C SER A 272 30.63 20.71 12.28
N HIS A 273 30.81 21.74 13.11
CA HIS A 273 30.04 22.99 13.02
C HIS A 273 30.08 23.61 11.60
N HIS A 274 31.24 23.54 10.93
CA HIS A 274 31.39 24.06 9.57
C HIS A 274 30.59 23.22 8.56
N GLU A 275 30.65 21.90 8.64
CA GLU A 275 29.87 21.03 7.74
C GLU A 275 28.36 21.25 7.91
N ILE A 276 27.88 21.44 9.15
CA ILE A 276 26.47 21.75 9.43
C ILE A 276 26.10 23.15 8.95
N SER A 277 26.96 24.16 9.13
CA SER A 277 26.65 25.52 8.70
C SER A 277 26.53 25.65 7.18
N VAL A 278 27.29 24.83 6.43
CA VAL A 278 27.22 24.74 4.98
C VAL A 278 26.05 23.87 4.53
N ALA A 279 25.98 22.61 4.98
CA ALA A 279 25.07 21.59 4.46
C ALA A 279 23.84 21.31 5.34
N GLY A 280 23.57 22.15 6.33
CA GLY A 280 22.33 22.14 7.11
C GLY A 280 21.15 22.61 6.27
N CYS A 281 20.08 21.82 6.26
CA CYS A 281 18.82 22.16 5.62
C CYS A 281 18.08 23.19 6.48
N ARG A 282 17.46 24.17 5.81
CA ARG A 282 16.63 25.21 6.42
C ARG A 282 15.19 25.09 5.91
N PRO A 283 14.19 25.60 6.65
CA PRO A 283 12.83 25.66 6.15
C PRO A 283 12.76 26.35 4.78
N GLY A 284 12.10 25.72 3.81
CA GLY A 284 12.05 26.17 2.41
C GLY A 284 13.21 25.73 1.53
N ASP A 285 14.23 25.04 2.05
CA ASP A 285 15.21 24.39 1.19
C ASP A 285 14.58 23.20 0.47
N THR A 286 14.81 23.06 -0.84
CA THR A 286 14.45 21.84 -1.57
C THR A 286 15.66 20.93 -1.70
N VAL A 287 15.61 19.75 -1.11
CA VAL A 287 16.65 18.72 -1.17
C VAL A 287 16.34 17.77 -2.31
N MET A 288 17.26 17.61 -3.24
CA MET A 288 17.10 16.75 -4.42
C MET A 288 18.23 15.72 -4.53
N THR A 289 17.90 14.51 -4.91
CA THR A 289 18.89 13.47 -5.22
C THR A 289 19.60 13.77 -6.54
N ALA A 290 20.94 13.78 -6.52
CA ALA A 290 21.77 14.10 -7.68
C ALA A 290 22.61 12.93 -8.19
N SER A 291 22.54 11.79 -7.51
CA SER A 291 23.30 10.58 -7.82
C SER A 291 22.52 9.32 -7.44
N GLY A 292 22.71 8.24 -8.22
CA GLY A 292 22.19 6.90 -7.94
C GLY A 292 20.74 6.66 -8.38
N ASN A 293 20.19 5.50 -8.01
CA ASN A 293 18.89 5.00 -8.50
C ASN A 293 17.68 5.87 -8.11
N GLY A 294 17.88 6.84 -7.20
CA GLY A 294 16.84 7.77 -6.78
C GLY A 294 16.85 9.10 -7.51
N LEU A 295 17.61 9.28 -8.59
CA LEU A 295 17.89 10.56 -9.24
C LEU A 295 16.65 11.44 -9.49
N GLY A 296 16.72 12.71 -9.10
CA GLY A 296 15.65 13.69 -9.32
C GLY A 296 14.52 13.70 -8.30
N LYS A 297 14.49 12.74 -7.36
CA LYS A 297 13.56 12.79 -6.21
C LYS A 297 13.86 14.00 -5.35
N SER A 298 12.80 14.68 -4.90
CA SER A 298 12.91 15.93 -4.17
C SER A 298 11.97 15.98 -2.96
N TRP A 299 12.46 16.57 -1.88
CA TRP A 299 11.73 16.85 -0.65
C TRP A 299 12.02 18.29 -0.23
N THR A 300 11.02 19.01 0.27
CA THR A 300 11.19 20.37 0.77
C THR A 300 11.23 20.37 2.29
N CYS A 301 12.26 20.99 2.85
CA CYS A 301 12.51 21.03 4.27
C CYS A 301 11.52 21.96 4.97
N ASN A 302 10.93 21.49 6.07
CA ASN A 302 10.00 22.24 6.91
C ASN A 302 10.52 22.47 8.34
N GLN A 303 11.73 22.00 8.65
CA GLN A 303 12.31 22.05 9.99
C GLN A 303 13.70 22.70 9.94
N ASP A 304 14.02 23.53 10.93
CA ASP A 304 15.33 24.18 11.02
C ASP A 304 16.29 23.39 11.91
N GLY A 305 17.54 23.24 11.46
CA GLY A 305 18.61 22.60 12.23
C GLY A 305 18.49 21.09 12.44
N VAL A 306 17.49 20.41 11.86
CA VAL A 306 17.24 18.97 12.08
C VAL A 306 18.00 18.08 11.09
N TYR A 307 18.15 18.54 9.85
CA TYR A 307 18.67 17.72 8.76
C TYR A 307 19.88 18.33 8.08
N SER A 308 20.78 17.48 7.59
CA SER A 308 21.89 17.84 6.71
C SER A 308 21.89 16.99 5.45
N ALA A 309 22.45 17.50 4.37
CA ALA A 309 22.58 16.76 3.12
C ALA A 309 23.83 15.86 3.12
N SER A 310 23.75 14.69 2.49
CA SER A 310 24.92 13.89 2.10
C SER A 310 25.52 14.32 0.76
N ASN A 311 26.68 13.76 0.41
CA ASN A 311 27.40 14.02 -0.85
C ASN A 311 26.58 13.68 -2.11
N PHE A 312 25.53 12.86 -2.00
CA PHE A 312 24.70 12.36 -3.12
C PHE A 312 23.39 13.15 -3.31
N VAL A 313 23.10 14.08 -2.41
CA VAL A 313 21.93 14.96 -2.51
C VAL A 313 22.40 16.41 -2.60
N ARG A 314 21.57 17.28 -3.15
CA ARG A 314 21.83 18.71 -3.31
C ARG A 314 20.75 19.48 -2.59
N ILE A 315 21.14 20.46 -1.80
CA ILE A 315 20.23 21.45 -1.27
C ILE A 315 20.11 22.53 -2.34
N ILE A 316 18.89 22.78 -2.78
CA ILE A 316 18.50 23.86 -3.67
C ILE A 316 17.87 24.92 -2.78
N ARG A 317 18.68 25.88 -2.37
CA ARG A 317 18.29 26.95 -1.45
C ARG A 317 17.74 28.13 -2.27
N PRO A 318 16.44 28.43 -2.21
CA PRO A 318 15.86 29.52 -2.99
C PRO A 318 16.46 30.87 -2.59
N GLN A 319 16.71 31.74 -3.57
CA GLN A 319 17.11 33.12 -3.33
C GLN A 319 15.91 33.92 -2.83
N ARG A 320 16.08 34.58 -1.68
CA ARG A 320 15.03 35.40 -1.05
C ARG A 320 14.52 36.46 -2.04
N GLY A 321 13.20 36.54 -2.19
CA GLY A 321 12.54 37.49 -3.09
C GLY A 321 12.44 37.04 -4.55
N LYS A 322 13.11 35.94 -4.94
CA LYS A 322 13.08 35.43 -6.31
C LYS A 322 12.32 34.11 -6.45
N ALA A 323 12.56 33.17 -5.55
CA ALA A 323 11.95 31.85 -5.61
C ALA A 323 11.33 31.42 -4.27
N ASP A 324 10.27 30.63 -4.36
CA ASP A 324 9.73 29.83 -3.28
C ASP A 324 10.27 28.39 -3.36
N GLY A 325 10.68 27.88 -2.19
CA GLY A 325 11.26 26.54 -2.07
C GLY A 325 10.29 25.43 -2.41
N HIS A 326 9.04 25.54 -1.95
CA HIS A 326 8.01 24.53 -2.16
C HIS A 326 7.59 24.52 -3.63
N PHE A 327 7.48 25.70 -4.27
CA PHE A 327 7.28 25.81 -5.71
C PHE A 327 8.38 25.08 -6.50
N ILE A 328 9.67 25.32 -6.18
CA ILE A 328 10.78 24.58 -6.80
C ILE A 328 10.62 23.07 -6.58
N GLY A 329 10.26 22.65 -5.36
CA GLY A 329 10.03 21.24 -5.01
C GLY A 329 8.97 20.58 -5.89
N TYR A 330 7.84 21.25 -6.11
CA TYR A 330 6.79 20.77 -7.03
C TYR A 330 7.21 20.84 -8.49
N ALA A 331 7.89 21.91 -8.91
CA ALA A 331 8.36 22.09 -10.28
C ALA A 331 9.34 20.99 -10.70
N LEU A 332 10.22 20.53 -9.80
CA LEU A 332 11.12 19.39 -10.04
C LEU A 332 10.39 18.06 -10.29
N LYS A 333 9.13 17.94 -9.83
CA LYS A 333 8.27 16.78 -10.07
C LYS A 333 7.45 16.91 -11.37
N SER A 334 7.54 18.05 -12.08
CA SER A 334 6.83 18.29 -13.33
C SER A 334 7.36 17.42 -14.49
N ARG A 335 6.56 17.29 -15.55
CA ARG A 335 6.99 16.58 -16.77
C ARG A 335 8.20 17.26 -17.43
N CYS A 336 8.27 18.59 -17.38
CA CYS A 336 9.39 19.35 -17.93
C CYS A 336 10.70 19.04 -17.21
N ALA A 337 10.69 19.10 -15.88
CA ALA A 337 11.85 18.74 -15.05
C ALA A 337 12.29 17.29 -15.29
N ARG A 338 11.34 16.34 -15.39
CA ARG A 338 11.66 14.94 -15.70
C ARG A 338 12.35 14.77 -17.07
N SER A 339 11.91 15.49 -18.10
CA SER A 339 12.60 15.49 -19.41
C SER A 339 14.03 15.99 -19.27
N LYS A 340 14.22 17.10 -18.57
CA LYS A 340 15.55 17.70 -18.34
C LYS A 340 16.45 16.83 -17.48
N LEU A 341 15.92 16.14 -16.49
CA LEU A 341 16.68 15.15 -15.73
C LEU A 341 17.22 14.07 -16.66
N VAL A 342 16.41 13.52 -17.57
CA VAL A 342 16.85 12.51 -18.55
C VAL A 342 17.95 13.06 -19.47
N GLU A 343 17.74 14.24 -20.06
CA GLU A 343 18.71 14.91 -20.94
C GLU A 343 20.07 15.15 -20.26
N HIS A 344 20.04 15.48 -18.97
CA HIS A 344 21.23 15.86 -18.19
C HIS A 344 21.75 14.75 -17.28
N THR A 345 21.34 13.50 -17.49
CA THR A 345 21.90 12.34 -16.76
C THR A 345 23.09 11.73 -17.51
N ALA A 346 24.15 11.38 -16.78
CA ALA A 346 25.26 10.60 -17.33
C ALA A 346 24.88 9.11 -17.45
N THR A 347 25.15 8.49 -18.60
CA THR A 347 24.82 7.09 -18.93
C THR A 347 25.87 6.10 -18.40
N SER A 348 26.14 6.12 -17.09
CA SER A 348 27.00 5.12 -16.43
C SER A 348 26.16 4.18 -15.55
N ALA A 349 26.78 3.12 -15.01
CA ALA A 349 26.12 2.20 -14.08
C ALA A 349 25.56 2.90 -12.82
N TYR A 350 26.07 4.09 -12.49
CA TYR A 350 25.56 4.95 -11.42
C TYR A 350 25.18 6.32 -12.00
N PRO A 351 23.89 6.57 -12.28
CA PRO A 351 23.47 7.80 -12.93
C PRO A 351 23.79 9.00 -12.05
N ASN A 352 24.40 10.03 -12.64
CA ASN A 352 24.76 11.27 -11.98
C ASN A 352 24.21 12.45 -12.79
N LEU A 353 23.69 13.45 -12.07
CA LEU A 353 23.16 14.65 -12.68
C LEU A 353 24.30 15.59 -13.09
N LYS A 354 24.35 15.94 -14.38
CA LYS A 354 25.34 16.89 -14.91
C LYS A 354 25.08 18.30 -14.36
N PRO A 355 26.14 19.10 -14.08
CA PRO A 355 25.98 20.49 -13.67
C PRO A 355 25.13 21.34 -14.64
N SER A 356 25.12 20.97 -15.93
CA SER A 356 24.32 21.65 -16.96
C SER A 356 22.81 21.63 -16.68
N PHE A 357 22.29 20.68 -15.92
CA PHE A 357 20.88 20.68 -15.51
C PHE A 357 20.48 21.96 -14.75
N PHE A 358 21.37 22.46 -13.88
CA PHE A 358 21.10 23.63 -13.05
C PHE A 358 21.23 24.94 -13.81
N ASN A 359 21.94 24.92 -14.94
CA ASN A 359 22.21 26.09 -15.79
C ASN A 359 21.28 26.14 -17.02
N ASP A 360 20.58 25.05 -17.33
CA ASP A 360 19.60 25.04 -18.41
C ASP A 360 18.31 25.76 -18.01
N ARG A 361 17.70 26.47 -18.96
CA ARG A 361 16.50 27.27 -18.73
C ARG A 361 15.26 26.43 -19.00
N TRP A 362 14.68 25.89 -17.94
CA TRP A 362 13.48 25.04 -18.03
C TRP A 362 12.42 25.36 -16.97
N LEU A 363 12.78 26.07 -15.91
CA LEU A 363 11.86 26.40 -14.83
C LEU A 363 10.99 27.57 -15.28
N SER A 364 9.71 27.32 -15.54
CA SER A 364 8.72 28.38 -15.74
C SER A 364 8.38 28.98 -14.39
N LEU A 365 8.74 30.25 -14.19
CA LEU A 365 8.72 30.89 -12.89
C LEU A 365 7.76 32.10 -12.89
N PRO A 366 6.67 32.04 -12.11
CA PRO A 366 5.81 33.20 -11.85
C PRO A 366 6.49 34.23 -10.94
N PRO A 367 5.89 35.43 -10.76
CA PRO A 367 6.19 36.30 -9.64
C PRO A 367 6.07 35.57 -8.28
N GLN A 368 6.93 35.91 -7.33
CA GLN A 368 7.02 35.21 -6.04
C GLN A 368 5.68 35.06 -5.28
N PRO A 369 4.77 36.04 -5.26
CA PRO A 369 3.46 35.88 -4.61
C PRO A 369 2.64 34.73 -5.19
N GLU A 370 2.70 34.53 -6.51
CA GLU A 370 1.98 33.44 -7.17
C GLU A 370 2.67 32.08 -6.96
N GLN A 371 4.00 32.04 -6.94
CA GLN A 371 4.74 30.82 -6.59
C GLN A 371 4.27 30.26 -5.24
N LYS A 372 4.16 31.15 -4.24
CA LYS A 372 3.69 30.82 -2.90
C LYS A 372 2.23 30.36 -2.91
N ALA A 373 1.35 31.08 -3.61
CA ALA A 373 -0.05 30.68 -3.70
C ALA A 373 -0.24 29.30 -4.36
N ILE A 374 0.51 29.00 -5.42
CA ILE A 374 0.50 27.70 -6.08
C ILE A 374 1.03 26.62 -5.13
N SER A 375 2.14 26.87 -4.45
CA SER A 375 2.75 25.88 -3.56
C SER A 375 1.91 25.64 -2.30
N GLU A 376 1.18 26.63 -1.80
CA GLU A 376 0.19 26.47 -0.72
C GLU A 376 -0.96 25.55 -1.15
N VAL A 377 -1.58 25.80 -2.31
CA VAL A 377 -2.65 24.93 -2.84
C VAL A 377 -2.20 23.47 -3.00
N LEU A 378 -0.98 23.24 -3.48
CA LEU A 378 -0.45 21.88 -3.65
C LEU A 378 -0.07 21.23 -2.32
N GLN A 379 0.38 22.01 -1.34
CA GLN A 379 0.67 21.53 0.02
C GLN A 379 -0.62 21.13 0.75
N ASP A 380 -1.68 21.90 0.64
CA ASP A 380 -2.98 21.57 1.24
C ASP A 380 -3.48 20.20 0.75
N VAL A 381 -3.35 19.94 -0.55
CA VAL A 381 -3.70 18.62 -1.12
C VAL A 381 -2.80 17.51 -0.60
N ASP A 382 -1.51 17.77 -0.38
CA ASP A 382 -0.59 16.80 0.21
C ASP A 382 -0.93 16.49 1.66
N ILE A 383 -1.26 17.51 2.46
CA ILE A 383 -1.69 17.35 3.85
C ILE A 383 -2.95 16.48 3.92
N GLU A 384 -3.95 16.75 3.09
CA GLU A 384 -5.18 15.94 3.04
C GLU A 384 -4.91 14.48 2.64
N ILE A 385 -3.97 14.23 1.70
CA ILE A 385 -3.57 12.87 1.32
C ILE A 385 -2.89 12.17 2.49
N ASP A 386 -1.98 12.85 3.20
CA ASP A 386 -1.29 12.31 4.37
C ASP A 386 -2.27 11.96 5.50
N GLU A 387 -3.26 12.82 5.77
CA GLU A 387 -4.32 12.55 6.74
C GLU A 387 -5.17 11.34 6.37
N LEU A 388 -5.52 11.18 5.09
CA LEU A 388 -6.26 10.02 4.61
C LEU A 388 -5.44 8.73 4.73
N GLU A 389 -4.15 8.77 4.43
CA GLU A 389 -3.26 7.62 4.62
C GLU A 389 -3.13 7.23 6.09
N ALA A 390 -3.00 8.21 7.00
CA ALA A 390 -3.00 7.97 8.43
C ALA A 390 -4.34 7.36 8.91
N ARG A 391 -5.48 7.88 8.41
CA ARG A 391 -6.81 7.34 8.71
C ARG A 391 -6.97 5.90 8.21
N LYS A 392 -6.47 5.60 7.00
CA LYS A 392 -6.45 4.24 6.44
C LYS A 392 -5.65 3.28 7.34
N LEU A 393 -4.45 3.69 7.75
CA LEU A 393 -3.60 2.88 8.63
C LEU A 393 -4.31 2.58 9.95
N LYS A 394 -4.88 3.60 10.59
CA LYS A 394 -5.64 3.47 11.84
C LYS A 394 -6.85 2.55 11.69
N ALA A 395 -7.62 2.69 10.61
CA ALA A 395 -8.78 1.83 10.33
C ALA A 395 -8.37 0.37 10.11
N SER A 396 -7.25 0.13 9.43
CA SER A 396 -6.71 -1.22 9.20
C SER A 396 -6.28 -1.89 10.51
N GLN A 397 -5.57 -1.16 11.37
CA GLN A 397 -5.19 -1.65 12.70
C GLN A 397 -6.42 -1.94 13.58
N LEU A 398 -7.42 -1.05 13.53
CA LEU A 398 -8.69 -1.26 14.24
C LEU A 398 -9.40 -2.52 13.74
N LYS A 399 -9.49 -2.73 12.41
CA LYS A 399 -10.06 -3.95 11.82
C LYS A 399 -9.36 -5.20 12.36
N GLN A 400 -8.03 -5.22 12.36
CA GLN A 400 -7.25 -6.34 12.88
C GLN A 400 -7.57 -6.62 14.35
N GLY A 401 -7.61 -5.58 15.19
CA GLY A 401 -8.00 -5.70 16.59
C GLY A 401 -9.44 -6.21 16.75
N MET A 402 -10.39 -5.68 15.98
CA MET A 402 -11.79 -6.12 15.99
C MET A 402 -11.92 -7.59 15.60
N MET A 403 -11.21 -8.05 14.57
CA MET A 403 -11.20 -9.46 14.18
C MET A 403 -10.71 -10.36 15.33
N GLN A 404 -9.65 -9.96 16.05
CA GLN A 404 -9.14 -10.74 17.19
C GLN A 404 -10.14 -10.82 18.35
N GLN A 405 -10.92 -9.77 18.59
CA GLN A 405 -11.90 -9.73 19.68
C GLN A 405 -13.24 -10.40 19.31
N LEU A 406 -13.77 -10.09 18.13
CA LEU A 406 -15.12 -10.50 17.70
C LEU A 406 -15.15 -11.96 17.25
N LEU A 407 -14.15 -12.44 16.51
CA LEU A 407 -14.12 -13.82 16.00
C LEU A 407 -13.77 -14.85 17.08
N THR A 408 -13.39 -14.41 18.27
CA THR A 408 -13.15 -15.27 19.45
C THR A 408 -14.19 -15.04 20.54
N GLY A 409 -15.16 -14.15 20.34
CA GLY A 409 -16.21 -13.85 21.32
C GLY A 409 -15.71 -13.13 22.59
N LYS A 410 -14.47 -12.63 22.61
CA LYS A 410 -13.96 -11.78 23.71
C LYS A 410 -14.76 -10.49 23.87
N ILE A 411 -15.23 -9.95 22.74
CA ILE A 411 -16.28 -8.95 22.67
C ILE A 411 -17.43 -9.60 21.91
N ARG A 412 -18.65 -9.48 22.46
CA ARG A 412 -19.86 -10.06 21.88
C ARG A 412 -20.77 -8.98 21.35
N LEU A 413 -21.39 -9.26 20.21
CA LEU A 413 -22.42 -8.41 19.62
C LEU A 413 -23.76 -9.12 19.82
N GLN A 414 -24.53 -8.65 20.81
CA GLN A 414 -25.83 -9.21 21.15
C GLN A 414 -26.88 -8.87 20.11
#